data_AF-A0A7S3R5Q6-F1
#
_entry.id   AF-A0A7S3R5Q6-F1
#
_cell.length_a   1.000
_cell.length_b   1.000
_cell.length_c   1.000
_cell.angle_alpha   90.00
_cell.angle_beta   90.00
_cell.angle_gamma   90.00
#
_symmetry.space_group_name_H-M   'P 1'
#
loop_
_entity.id
_entity.type
_entity.pdbx_description
1 polymer ?
#
loop_
_entity_poly.entity_id
_entity_poly.type
_entity_poly.pdbx_seq_one_letter_code
_entity_poly.pdbx_strand_id
1 'polypeptide(L)'
;MATRVPVPSQALLDAQSKAYAAQHPGRNYARDMLNAHREAGLLRACAGSQEDAEAFRRGAGEGRPRCWLAACLTPIKDMEVLVAVEAPTGAQVGQANVAAAGEGLTCPAFVRGLHSALRAIIDTFGMNSFNVGILRLPTKSNAPHSLEDLPHSMLLARVVSRGHSSKVASDYGCLEVLGGASIGNTDPFRVIDAVDQQLGHYSIPLAAVVPI
;
A
#
# COMPACT_ATOMS: atom_id res chain seq x y z
N MET A 1 10.02 15.35 10.23
CA MET A 1 10.97 16.14 9.39
C MET A 1 10.35 16.25 8.00
N ALA A 2 9.91 17.43 7.58
CA ALA A 2 9.44 17.67 6.22
C ALA A 2 10.65 18.10 5.37
N THR A 3 11.02 17.31 4.36
CA THR A 3 12.08 17.66 3.41
C THR A 3 11.50 18.46 2.25
N ARG A 4 12.22 19.48 1.78
CA ARG A 4 11.91 20.20 0.53
C ARG A 4 12.48 19.50 -0.71
N VAL A 5 13.39 18.55 -0.50
CA VAL A 5 13.96 17.74 -1.58
C VAL A 5 13.01 16.58 -1.86
N PRO A 6 12.55 16.38 -3.10
CA PRO A 6 11.75 15.23 -3.48
C PRO A 6 12.45 13.93 -3.08
N VAL A 7 11.72 13.04 -2.41
CA VAL A 7 12.24 11.70 -2.11
C VAL A 7 12.39 10.95 -3.43
N PRO A 8 13.56 10.38 -3.75
CA PRO A 8 13.80 9.74 -5.06
C PRO A 8 12.76 8.69 -5.44
N SER A 9 12.31 7.88 -4.47
CA SER A 9 11.27 6.87 -4.69
C SER A 9 9.91 7.48 -5.07
N GLN A 10 9.58 8.65 -4.53
CA GLN A 10 8.37 9.38 -4.91
C GLN A 10 8.52 9.92 -6.34
N ALA A 11 9.65 10.54 -6.68
CA ALA A 11 9.89 11.08 -8.01
C ALA A 11 9.85 10.00 -9.10
N LEU A 12 10.40 8.81 -8.82
CA LEU A 12 10.34 7.66 -9.73
C LEU A 12 8.89 7.19 -9.92
N LEU A 13 8.11 7.09 -8.84
CA LEU A 13 6.71 6.69 -8.89
C LEU A 13 5.86 7.68 -9.70
N ASP A 14 6.11 8.98 -9.53
CA ASP A 14 5.45 10.05 -10.29
C ASP A 14 5.79 9.94 -11.78
N ALA A 15 7.05 9.70 -12.12
CA ALA A 15 7.49 9.51 -13.50
C ALA A 15 6.84 8.27 -14.14
N GLN A 16 6.78 7.15 -13.40
CA GLN A 16 6.13 5.91 -13.85
C GLN A 16 4.63 6.10 -14.05
N SER A 17 3.95 6.78 -13.12
CA SER A 17 2.53 7.07 -13.27
C SER A 17 2.23 7.95 -14.47
N LYS A 18 3.07 8.95 -14.75
CA LYS A 18 2.95 9.82 -15.95
C LYS A 18 3.17 9.03 -17.24
N ALA A 19 4.23 8.22 -17.29
CA ALA A 19 4.51 7.37 -18.44
C ALA A 19 3.37 6.37 -18.69
N TYR A 20 2.83 5.78 -17.62
CA TYR A 20 1.68 4.89 -17.68
C TYR A 20 0.45 5.58 -18.26
N ALA A 21 0.10 6.77 -17.73
CA ALA A 21 -1.04 7.56 -18.20
C ALA A 21 -0.93 7.94 -19.68
N ALA A 22 0.27 8.29 -20.15
CA ALA A 22 0.52 8.61 -21.56
C ALA A 22 0.31 7.40 -22.48
N GLN A 23 0.68 6.19 -22.03
CA GLN A 23 0.51 4.95 -22.78
C GLN A 23 -0.90 4.36 -22.66
N HIS A 24 -1.62 4.69 -21.59
CA HIS A 24 -2.92 4.12 -21.26
C HIS A 24 -3.93 5.24 -20.89
N PRO A 25 -4.40 6.04 -21.88
CA PRO A 25 -5.32 7.13 -21.61
C PRO A 25 -6.59 6.67 -20.89
N GLY A 26 -7.00 7.41 -19.87
CA GLY A 26 -8.20 7.11 -19.06
C GLY A 26 -8.00 6.01 -18.01
N ARG A 27 -6.83 5.36 -17.97
CA ARG A 27 -6.49 4.37 -16.93
C ARG A 27 -5.78 5.01 -15.74
N ASN A 28 -5.81 4.33 -14.61
CA ASN A 28 -5.21 4.79 -13.36
C ASN A 28 -4.16 3.78 -12.90
N TYR A 29 -2.91 4.23 -12.87
CA TYR A 29 -1.76 3.40 -12.52
C TYR A 29 -1.91 2.69 -11.16
N ALA A 30 -2.33 3.41 -10.12
CA ALA A 30 -2.48 2.87 -8.77
C ALA A 30 -3.57 1.78 -8.70
N ARG A 31 -4.70 2.04 -9.36
CA ARG A 31 -5.85 1.14 -9.38
C ARG A 31 -5.55 -0.11 -10.20
N ASP A 32 -4.92 0.05 -11.36
CA ASP A 32 -4.49 -1.06 -12.20
C ASP A 32 -3.41 -1.91 -11.52
N MET A 33 -2.50 -1.29 -10.75
CA MET A 33 -1.56 -2.03 -9.91
C MET A 33 -2.29 -2.89 -8.89
N LEU A 34 -3.27 -2.35 -8.14
CA LEU A 34 -4.04 -3.15 -7.18
C LEU A 34 -4.87 -4.23 -7.87
N ASN A 35 -5.48 -3.94 -9.01
CA ASN A 35 -6.22 -4.92 -9.81
C ASN A 35 -5.30 -6.05 -10.28
N ALA A 36 -4.07 -5.78 -10.72
CA ALA A 36 -3.12 -6.83 -11.07
C ALA A 36 -2.81 -7.77 -9.89
N HIS A 37 -2.64 -7.22 -8.67
CA HIS A 37 -2.46 -8.03 -7.46
C HIS A 37 -3.71 -8.83 -7.11
N ARG A 38 -4.91 -8.27 -7.37
CA ARG A 38 -6.19 -8.96 -7.19
C ARG A 38 -6.30 -10.18 -8.09
N GLU A 39 -6.04 -10.01 -9.39
CA GLU A 39 -6.10 -11.09 -10.38
C GLU A 39 -5.07 -12.18 -10.09
N ALA A 40 -3.92 -11.81 -9.49
CA ALA A 40 -2.91 -12.76 -9.04
C ALA A 40 -3.25 -13.46 -7.70
N GLY A 41 -4.35 -13.11 -7.03
CA GLY A 41 -4.72 -13.65 -5.71
C GLY A 41 -3.89 -13.11 -4.54
N LEU A 42 -3.11 -12.05 -4.75
CA LEU A 42 -2.18 -11.47 -3.78
C LEU A 42 -2.73 -10.21 -3.09
N LEU A 43 -3.97 -9.82 -3.37
CA LEU A 43 -4.62 -8.65 -2.77
C LEU A 43 -5.62 -9.07 -1.69
N ARG A 44 -5.70 -8.27 -0.61
CA ARG A 44 -6.73 -8.32 0.43
C ARG A 44 -7.27 -6.93 0.72
N ALA A 45 -8.45 -6.88 1.31
CA ALA A 45 -9.04 -5.64 1.79
C ALA A 45 -9.40 -5.78 3.27
N CYS A 46 -9.26 -4.69 4.02
CA CYS A 46 -9.66 -4.66 5.42
C CYS A 46 -10.40 -3.38 5.78
N ALA A 47 -11.21 -3.50 6.82
CA ALA A 47 -11.96 -2.40 7.41
C ALA A 47 -11.26 -1.85 8.66
N GLY A 48 -11.68 -0.66 9.09
CA GLY A 48 -11.19 -0.06 10.33
C GLY A 48 -11.74 -0.72 11.60
N SER A 49 -12.93 -1.28 11.50
CA SER A 49 -13.63 -1.94 12.61
C SER A 49 -14.34 -3.21 12.15
N GLN A 50 -14.76 -4.05 13.11
CA GLN A 50 -15.55 -5.24 12.79
C GLN A 50 -16.93 -4.87 12.23
N GLU A 51 -17.54 -3.81 12.76
CA GLU A 51 -18.83 -3.28 12.27
C GLU A 51 -18.72 -2.86 10.80
N ASP A 52 -17.64 -2.16 10.43
CA ASP A 52 -17.39 -1.77 9.04
C ASP A 52 -17.22 -3.02 8.16
N ALA A 53 -16.46 -4.01 8.61
CA ALA A 53 -16.26 -5.26 7.85
C ALA A 53 -17.58 -6.00 7.63
N GLU A 54 -18.45 -6.05 8.64
CA GLU A 54 -19.81 -6.61 8.52
C GLU A 54 -20.71 -5.77 7.61
N ALA A 55 -20.58 -4.45 7.61
CA ALA A 55 -21.28 -3.57 6.69
C ALA A 55 -20.87 -3.87 5.23
N PHE A 56 -19.57 -4.01 4.95
CA PHE A 56 -19.09 -4.40 3.62
C PHE A 56 -19.63 -5.78 3.20
N ARG A 57 -19.61 -6.79 4.07
CA ARG A 57 -20.16 -8.13 3.77
C ARG A 57 -21.64 -8.10 3.42
N ARG A 58 -22.39 -7.15 3.97
CA ARG A 58 -23.82 -6.93 3.68
C ARG A 58 -24.09 -6.02 2.48
N GLY A 59 -23.05 -5.54 1.79
CA GLY A 59 -23.19 -4.58 0.69
C GLY A 59 -23.51 -3.14 1.14
N ALA A 60 -23.44 -2.84 2.44
CA ALA A 60 -23.69 -1.54 3.04
C ALA A 60 -22.38 -0.80 3.43
N GLY A 61 -21.28 -1.14 2.76
CA GLY A 61 -19.95 -0.57 3.02
C GLY A 61 -19.60 0.66 2.20
N GLU A 62 -20.50 1.14 1.34
CA GLU A 62 -20.26 2.33 0.53
C GLU A 62 -19.94 3.56 1.41
N GLY A 63 -18.91 4.32 1.03
CA GLY A 63 -18.43 5.48 1.78
C GLY A 63 -17.64 5.15 3.06
N ARG A 64 -17.57 3.88 3.49
CA ARG A 64 -16.79 3.49 4.66
C ARG A 64 -15.29 3.40 4.33
N PRO A 65 -14.40 3.74 5.28
CA PRO A 65 -12.96 3.64 5.07
C PRO A 65 -12.56 2.17 4.87
N ARG A 66 -11.72 1.94 3.87
CA ARG A 66 -11.14 0.63 3.55
C ARG A 66 -9.67 0.77 3.24
N CYS A 67 -8.92 -0.29 3.48
CA CYS A 67 -7.51 -0.38 3.13
C CYS A 67 -7.29 -1.64 2.31
N TRP A 68 -6.35 -1.58 1.36
CA TRP A 68 -5.90 -2.72 0.59
C TRP A 68 -4.51 -3.14 1.01
N LEU A 69 -4.28 -4.45 1.09
CA LEU A 69 -2.99 -5.05 1.39
C LEU A 69 -2.60 -5.97 0.24
N ALA A 70 -1.38 -5.85 -0.25
CA ALA A 70 -0.87 -6.71 -1.30
C ALA A 70 0.52 -7.23 -0.96
N ALA A 71 0.74 -8.54 -1.12
CA ALA A 71 2.09 -9.06 -1.24
C ALA A 71 2.61 -8.66 -2.64
N CYS A 72 3.74 -7.96 -2.70
CA CYS A 72 4.19 -7.34 -3.94
C CYS A 72 4.46 -8.39 -5.03
N LEU A 73 3.87 -8.21 -6.22
CA LEU A 73 4.07 -9.08 -7.38
C LEU A 73 5.53 -9.07 -7.87
N THR A 74 6.19 -7.92 -7.75
CA THR A 74 7.57 -7.71 -8.18
C THR A 74 8.34 -7.10 -7.00
N PRO A 75 8.59 -7.89 -5.94
CA PRO A 75 9.18 -7.37 -4.72
C PRO A 75 10.60 -6.88 -4.98
N ILE A 76 10.92 -5.67 -4.50
CA ILE A 76 12.29 -5.15 -4.47
C ILE A 76 13.02 -5.69 -3.23
N LYS A 77 12.30 -6.13 -2.21
CA LYS A 77 12.87 -6.82 -1.05
C LYS A 77 12.00 -7.98 -0.62
N ASP A 78 12.63 -8.95 0.03
CA ASP A 78 11.94 -10.12 0.55
C ASP A 78 10.79 -9.71 1.48
N MET A 79 9.65 -10.40 1.36
CA MET A 79 8.43 -10.13 2.11
C MET A 79 7.91 -8.68 1.97
N GLU A 80 8.06 -8.06 0.81
CA GLU A 80 7.51 -6.71 0.57
C GLU A 80 5.98 -6.73 0.54
N VAL A 81 5.37 -5.91 1.41
CA VAL A 81 3.92 -5.71 1.50
C VAL A 81 3.57 -4.27 1.18
N LEU A 82 2.59 -4.09 0.30
CA LEU A 82 1.97 -2.82 -0.05
C LEU A 82 0.70 -2.65 0.78
N VAL A 83 0.55 -1.51 1.45
CA VAL A 83 -0.66 -1.17 2.21
C VAL A 83 -1.18 0.17 1.69
N ALA A 84 -2.36 0.16 1.09
CA ALA A 84 -2.91 1.31 0.38
C ALA A 84 -4.24 1.77 0.97
N VAL A 85 -4.49 3.08 0.95
CA VAL A 85 -5.78 3.68 1.32
C VAL A 85 -6.07 4.86 0.40
N GLU A 86 -7.29 4.95 -0.10
CA GLU A 86 -7.76 6.13 -0.82
C GLU A 86 -8.12 7.21 0.21
N ALA A 87 -7.71 8.46 -0.04
CA ALA A 87 -8.16 9.58 0.76
C ALA A 87 -9.70 9.71 0.65
N PRO A 88 -10.42 10.06 1.74
CA PRO A 88 -11.86 10.25 1.69
C PRO A 88 -12.23 11.31 0.63
N THR A 89 -13.08 10.92 -0.33
CA THR A 89 -13.56 11.79 -1.40
C THR A 89 -14.63 12.74 -0.85
N GLY A 90 -14.23 13.70 -0.01
CA GLY A 90 -15.18 14.58 0.66
C GLY A 90 -14.59 15.68 1.54
N ALA A 91 -13.27 15.69 1.78
CA ALA A 91 -12.63 16.82 2.44
C ALA A 91 -12.76 18.06 1.53
N GLN A 92 -13.55 19.04 1.95
CA GLN A 92 -13.74 20.27 1.19
C GLN A 92 -12.39 20.98 0.97
N VAL A 93 -12.16 21.40 -0.27
CA VAL A 93 -10.91 21.98 -0.81
C VAL A 93 -10.45 23.27 -0.10
N GLY A 94 -11.13 23.75 0.95
CA GLY A 94 -10.86 25.04 1.60
C GLY A 94 -10.04 25.02 2.90
N GLN A 95 -9.78 23.87 3.53
CA GLN A 95 -9.05 23.78 4.81
C GLN A 95 -7.83 22.82 4.77
N ALA A 96 -7.50 22.30 3.59
CA ALA A 96 -6.70 21.10 3.42
C ALA A 96 -5.31 21.39 2.83
N ASN A 97 -4.26 21.33 3.65
CA ASN A 97 -2.89 21.10 3.15
C ASN A 97 -2.08 20.12 4.03
N VAL A 98 -2.53 19.88 5.27
CA VAL A 98 -1.93 18.88 6.18
C VAL A 98 -2.96 17.84 6.63
N ALA A 99 -4.24 18.21 6.70
CA ALA A 99 -5.33 17.34 7.16
C ALA A 99 -5.58 16.14 6.21
N ALA A 100 -5.66 16.32 4.89
CA ALA A 100 -5.98 15.22 3.97
C ALA A 100 -4.94 14.08 3.95
N ALA A 101 -3.65 14.39 4.10
CA ALA A 101 -2.61 13.37 4.24
C ALA A 101 -2.58 12.76 5.65
N GLY A 102 -2.90 13.57 6.67
CA GLY A 102 -3.07 13.11 8.04
C GLY A 102 -4.24 12.13 8.20
N GLU A 103 -5.37 12.41 7.56
CA GLU A 103 -6.59 11.61 7.58
C GLU A 103 -6.39 10.21 7.01
N GLY A 104 -5.59 10.09 5.94
CA GLY A 104 -5.23 8.77 5.41
C GLY A 104 -4.29 8.00 6.35
N LEU A 105 -3.34 8.67 7.00
CA LEU A 105 -2.42 8.04 7.97
C LEU A 105 -3.11 7.66 9.28
N THR A 106 -4.13 8.41 9.70
CA THR A 106 -4.94 8.12 10.89
C THR A 106 -6.18 7.30 10.56
N CYS A 107 -6.43 6.99 9.30
CA CYS A 107 -7.53 6.13 8.87
C CYS A 107 -7.47 4.80 9.61
N PRO A 108 -8.51 4.40 10.36
CA PRO A 108 -8.48 3.16 11.14
C PRO A 108 -8.21 1.92 10.28
N ALA A 109 -8.73 1.88 9.05
CA ALA A 109 -8.46 0.79 8.11
C ALA A 109 -6.98 0.73 7.71
N PHE A 110 -6.35 1.89 7.46
CA PHE A 110 -4.94 1.96 7.12
C PHE A 110 -4.05 1.54 8.29
N VAL A 111 -4.33 2.03 9.49
CA VAL A 111 -3.61 1.64 10.72
C VAL A 111 -3.74 0.15 10.97
N ARG A 112 -4.95 -0.41 10.81
CA ARG A 112 -5.21 -1.85 10.92
C ARG A 112 -4.43 -2.64 9.86
N GLY A 113 -4.47 -2.20 8.61
CA GLY A 113 -3.75 -2.83 7.51
C GLY A 113 -2.25 -2.85 7.76
N LEU A 114 -1.66 -1.71 8.11
CA LEU A 114 -0.24 -1.60 8.42
C LEU A 114 0.15 -2.47 9.62
N HIS A 115 -0.62 -2.44 10.70
CA HIS A 115 -0.40 -3.29 11.86
C HIS A 115 -0.43 -4.78 11.48
N SER A 116 -1.41 -5.20 10.67
CA SER A 116 -1.57 -6.60 10.26
C SER A 116 -0.41 -7.06 9.37
N ALA A 117 0.06 -6.22 8.44
CA ALA A 117 1.25 -6.49 7.63
C ALA A 117 2.50 -6.66 8.50
N LEU A 118 2.72 -5.76 9.47
CA LEU A 118 3.86 -5.85 10.38
C LEU A 118 3.80 -7.10 11.26
N ARG A 119 2.63 -7.44 11.82
CA ARG A 119 2.46 -8.66 12.61
C ARG A 119 2.65 -9.93 11.79
N ALA A 120 2.22 -9.96 10.53
CA ALA A 120 2.46 -11.09 9.64
C ALA A 120 3.96 -11.32 9.45
N ILE A 121 4.71 -10.25 9.19
CA ILE A 121 6.17 -10.30 9.01
C ILE A 121 6.89 -10.72 10.30
N ILE A 122 6.45 -10.21 11.46
CA ILE A 122 7.06 -10.53 12.76
C ILE A 122 6.72 -11.95 13.21
N ASP A 123 5.44 -12.30 13.27
CA ASP A 123 4.96 -13.52 13.93
C ASP A 123 5.15 -14.76 13.08
N THR A 124 4.89 -14.66 11.78
CA THR A 124 4.96 -15.81 10.88
C THR A 124 6.38 -16.06 10.39
N PHE A 125 7.16 -14.99 10.17
CA PHE A 125 8.49 -15.11 9.58
C PHE A 125 9.64 -14.82 10.56
N GLY A 126 9.35 -14.38 11.79
CA GLY A 126 10.38 -14.14 12.81
C GLY A 126 11.26 -12.92 12.53
N MET A 127 10.77 -11.97 11.75
CA MET A 127 11.51 -10.77 11.39
C MET A 127 11.46 -9.75 12.53
N ASN A 128 12.59 -9.09 12.77
CA ASN A 128 12.72 -8.11 13.85
C ASN A 128 13.17 -6.73 13.37
N SER A 129 13.40 -6.56 12.06
CA SER A 129 13.76 -5.28 11.47
C SER A 129 13.06 -5.08 10.12
N PHE A 130 12.48 -3.90 9.95
CA PHE A 130 11.72 -3.53 8.77
C PHE A 130 11.84 -2.04 8.52
N ASN A 131 11.63 -1.63 7.27
CA ASN A 131 11.44 -0.23 6.92
C ASN A 131 10.01 -0.05 6.40
N VAL A 132 9.42 1.11 6.71
CA VAL A 132 8.13 1.52 6.15
C VAL A 132 8.32 2.85 5.44
N GLY A 133 8.13 2.85 4.12
CA GLY A 133 8.10 4.06 3.32
C GLY A 133 6.67 4.47 3.03
N ILE A 134 6.28 5.70 3.36
CA ILE A 134 4.98 6.26 2.98
C ILE A 134 5.15 7.07 1.70
N LEU A 135 4.44 6.66 0.66
CA LEU A 135 4.42 7.27 -0.66
C LEU A 135 3.00 7.72 -0.99
N ARG A 136 2.89 8.61 -1.97
CA ARG A 136 1.61 9.04 -2.54
C ARG A 136 1.52 8.56 -3.98
N LEU A 137 0.43 7.90 -4.31
CA LEU A 137 0.10 7.49 -5.66
C LEU A 137 -0.92 8.48 -6.23
N PRO A 138 -0.61 9.18 -7.34
CA PRO A 138 -1.60 10.04 -7.98
C PRO A 138 -2.73 9.19 -8.56
N THR A 139 -3.99 9.57 -8.31
CA THR A 139 -5.16 8.86 -8.85
C THR A 139 -5.82 9.56 -10.05
N LYS A 140 -5.33 10.76 -10.42
CA LYS A 140 -5.72 11.44 -11.66
C LYS A 140 -4.55 11.45 -12.64
N SER A 141 -4.83 11.14 -13.91
CA SER A 141 -3.79 10.83 -14.89
C SER A 141 -2.90 12.02 -15.31
N ASN A 142 -3.27 13.27 -14.99
CA ASN A 142 -2.60 14.48 -15.48
C ASN A 142 -2.39 15.59 -14.43
N ALA A 143 -2.66 15.33 -13.15
CA ALA A 143 -2.54 16.38 -12.14
C ALA A 143 -1.06 16.60 -11.76
N PRO A 144 -0.52 17.83 -11.85
CA PRO A 144 0.79 18.14 -11.27
C PRO A 144 0.77 17.83 -9.76
N HIS A 145 1.90 17.47 -9.14
CA HIS A 145 1.94 17.24 -7.69
C HIS A 145 1.93 18.58 -6.93
N SER A 146 0.87 19.36 -7.12
CA SER A 146 0.52 20.47 -6.25
C SER A 146 0.04 19.89 -4.91
N LEU A 147 0.31 20.59 -3.80
CA LEU A 147 -0.32 20.26 -2.51
C LEU A 147 -1.86 20.30 -2.63
N GLU A 148 -2.41 20.98 -3.62
CA GLU A 148 -3.84 21.08 -3.90
C GLU A 148 -4.44 19.78 -4.49
N ASP A 149 -3.63 18.85 -5.00
CA ASP A 149 -4.08 17.56 -5.55
C ASP A 149 -4.13 16.42 -4.53
N LEU A 150 -3.86 16.73 -3.26
CA LEU A 150 -4.03 15.85 -2.10
C LEU A 150 -5.32 15.01 -2.08
N PRO A 151 -6.53 15.56 -2.35
CA PRO A 151 -7.78 14.80 -2.27
C PRO A 151 -7.94 13.72 -3.36
N HIS A 152 -7.02 13.66 -4.32
CA HIS A 152 -7.02 12.68 -5.41
C HIS A 152 -5.74 11.83 -5.40
N SER A 153 -5.23 11.52 -4.22
CA SER A 153 -4.10 10.62 -4.06
C SER A 153 -4.45 9.43 -3.17
N MET A 154 -3.85 8.30 -3.51
CA MET A 154 -3.86 7.11 -2.68
C MET A 154 -2.58 7.13 -1.84
N LEU A 155 -2.69 6.95 -0.54
CA LEU A 155 -1.51 6.74 0.29
C LEU A 155 -1.09 5.28 0.16
N LEU A 156 0.22 5.06 0.02
CA LEU A 156 0.83 3.75 -0.08
C LEU A 156 1.93 3.64 0.99
N ALA A 157 1.74 2.77 1.97
CA ALA A 157 2.85 2.26 2.77
C ALA A 157 3.49 1.08 2.05
N ARG A 158 4.80 1.17 1.83
CA ARG A 158 5.64 0.04 1.42
C ARG A 158 6.38 -0.47 2.64
N VAL A 159 6.01 -1.68 3.08
CA VAL A 159 6.65 -2.38 4.18
C VAL A 159 7.65 -3.36 3.59
N VAL A 160 8.92 -3.22 3.96
CA VAL A 160 9.98 -4.13 3.51
C VAL A 160 10.69 -4.73 4.71
N SER A 161 10.89 -6.04 4.68
CA SER A 161 11.74 -6.71 5.66
C SER A 161 13.20 -6.35 5.40
N ARG A 162 13.99 -6.13 6.45
CA ARG A 162 15.47 -6.16 6.35
C ARG A 162 16.04 -7.51 6.76
N GLY A 163 15.16 -8.49 6.82
CA GLY A 163 15.35 -9.86 7.30
C GLY A 163 15.79 -9.96 8.75
N HIS A 164 16.45 -11.08 9.04
CA HIS A 164 16.71 -11.52 10.40
C HIS A 164 18.03 -10.96 10.91
N SER A 165 18.03 -10.27 12.06
CA SER A 165 19.23 -9.61 12.59
C SER A 165 20.41 -10.55 12.88
N SER A 166 20.18 -11.86 13.00
CA SER A 166 21.25 -12.85 13.18
C SER A 166 21.84 -13.35 11.86
N LYS A 167 21.30 -12.94 10.69
CA LYS A 167 21.78 -13.31 9.35
C LYS A 167 22.35 -12.08 8.64
N VAL A 168 23.67 -12.05 8.48
CA VAL A 168 24.41 -11.00 7.75
C VAL A 168 23.99 -10.90 6.28
N ALA A 169 23.54 -11.99 5.67
CA ALA A 169 23.13 -12.06 4.27
C ALA A 169 21.81 -11.31 3.93
N SER A 170 21.23 -10.58 4.89
CA SER A 170 19.94 -9.94 4.72
C SER A 170 19.98 -8.43 4.46
N ASP A 171 21.16 -7.82 4.52
CA ASP A 171 21.35 -6.42 4.19
C ASP A 171 21.44 -6.19 2.67
N TYR A 172 21.46 -4.93 2.23
CA TYR A 172 21.72 -4.59 0.83
C TYR A 172 23.16 -4.92 0.46
N GLY A 173 23.34 -5.87 -0.46
CA GLY A 173 24.65 -6.21 -1.01
C GLY A 173 24.94 -5.50 -2.33
N CYS A 174 26.09 -5.82 -2.92
CA CYS A 174 26.48 -5.25 -4.22
C CYS A 174 25.51 -5.62 -5.35
N LEU A 175 24.82 -6.76 -5.26
CA LEU A 175 23.82 -7.15 -6.27
C LEU A 175 22.62 -6.20 -6.27
N GLU A 176 22.11 -5.81 -5.11
CA GLU A 176 21.06 -4.80 -5.04
C GLU A 176 21.56 -3.42 -5.48
N VAL A 177 22.75 -3.01 -4.99
CA VAL A 177 23.25 -1.65 -5.19
C VAL A 177 23.70 -1.41 -6.63
N LEU A 178 24.41 -2.36 -7.24
CA LEU A 178 25.00 -2.22 -8.58
C LEU A 178 24.17 -2.93 -9.65
N GLY A 179 23.56 -4.07 -9.31
CA GLY A 179 22.77 -4.86 -10.25
C GLY A 179 21.28 -4.47 -10.28
N GLY A 180 20.79 -3.71 -9.30
CA GLY A 180 19.37 -3.40 -9.16
C GLY A 180 18.49 -4.64 -8.94
N ALA A 181 19.10 -5.78 -8.62
CA ALA A 181 18.42 -7.06 -8.44
C ALA A 181 18.31 -7.37 -6.96
N SER A 182 17.15 -7.81 -6.51
CA SER A 182 16.97 -8.36 -5.18
C SER A 182 16.59 -9.82 -5.25
N ILE A 183 17.11 -10.58 -4.28
CA ILE A 183 16.82 -12.00 -4.13
C ILE A 183 15.81 -12.13 -3.00
N GLY A 184 14.54 -12.29 -3.37
CA GLY A 184 13.48 -12.72 -2.46
C GLY A 184 13.50 -14.24 -2.37
N ASN A 185 13.54 -14.77 -1.15
CA ASN A 185 13.46 -16.22 -0.91
C ASN A 185 12.07 -16.65 -0.44
N THR A 186 11.20 -15.68 -0.10
CA THR A 186 9.87 -15.93 0.40
C THR A 186 8.84 -15.79 -0.71
N ASP A 187 8.07 -16.85 -0.91
CA ASP A 187 6.94 -16.86 -1.83
C ASP A 187 5.89 -15.80 -1.41
N PRO A 188 5.50 -14.85 -2.29
CA PRO A 188 4.50 -13.83 -1.99
C PRO A 188 3.14 -14.42 -1.59
N PHE A 189 2.79 -15.63 -2.03
CA PHE A 189 1.55 -16.30 -1.59
C PHE A 189 1.59 -16.63 -0.09
N ARG A 190 2.75 -17.06 0.43
CA ARG A 190 2.93 -17.27 1.87
C ARG A 190 2.84 -15.97 2.66
N VAL A 191 3.30 -14.86 2.08
CA VAL A 191 3.23 -13.54 2.70
C VAL A 191 1.78 -13.10 2.81
N ILE A 192 0.98 -13.22 1.74
CA ILE A 192 -0.44 -12.82 1.80
C ILE A 192 -1.27 -13.74 2.71
N ASP A 193 -0.95 -15.03 2.76
CA ASP A 193 -1.60 -15.97 3.70
C ASP A 193 -1.30 -15.60 5.17
N ALA A 194 -0.07 -15.17 5.46
CA ALA A 194 0.29 -14.68 6.78
C ALA A 194 -0.48 -13.39 7.12
N VAL A 195 -0.66 -12.50 6.15
CA VAL A 195 -1.48 -11.29 6.31
C VAL A 195 -2.95 -11.65 6.59
N ASP A 196 -3.51 -12.63 5.89
CA ASP A 196 -4.88 -13.11 6.11
C ASP A 196 -5.11 -13.57 7.55
N GLN A 197 -4.17 -14.32 8.11
CA GLN A 197 -4.23 -14.77 9.51
C GLN A 197 -4.31 -13.58 10.47
N GLN A 198 -3.62 -12.48 10.18
CA GLN A 198 -3.64 -11.27 11.02
C GLN A 198 -4.89 -10.42 10.82
N LEU A 199 -5.48 -10.42 9.61
CA LEU A 199 -6.70 -9.67 9.32
C LEU A 199 -7.93 -10.26 10.04
N GLY A 200 -8.04 -11.59 10.10
CA GLY A 200 -9.14 -12.27 10.79
C GLY A 200 -10.53 -11.67 10.47
N HIS A 201 -11.28 -11.27 11.49
CA HIS A 201 -12.62 -10.70 11.34
C HIS A 201 -12.68 -9.30 10.73
N TYR A 202 -11.54 -8.63 10.50
CA TYR A 202 -11.48 -7.33 9.82
C TYR A 202 -11.39 -7.47 8.30
N SER A 203 -11.20 -8.70 7.79
CA SER A 203 -11.14 -8.97 6.35
C SER A 203 -12.47 -8.66 5.68
N ILE A 204 -12.38 -7.99 4.52
CA ILE A 204 -13.49 -7.68 3.64
C ILE A 204 -13.37 -8.53 2.37
N PRO A 205 -14.45 -9.19 1.90
CA PRO A 205 -14.44 -9.86 0.61
C PRO A 205 -14.14 -8.87 -0.52
N LEU A 206 -13.15 -9.18 -1.37
CA LEU A 206 -12.81 -8.31 -2.50
C LEU A 206 -13.98 -8.08 -3.46
N ALA A 207 -14.89 -9.05 -3.60
CA ALA A 207 -16.11 -8.94 -4.40
C ALA A 207 -17.11 -7.90 -3.84
N ALA A 208 -17.03 -7.59 -2.53
CA ALA A 208 -17.85 -6.58 -1.88
C ALA A 208 -17.25 -5.17 -1.99
N VAL A 209 -16.04 -5.05 -2.56
CA VAL A 209 -15.39 -3.77 -2.84
C VAL A 209 -15.65 -3.42 -4.29
N VAL A 210 -16.18 -2.22 -4.54
CA VAL A 210 -16.34 -1.67 -5.90
C VAL A 210 -15.03 -1.88 -6.68
N PRO A 211 -15.08 -2.25 -7.97
CA PRO A 211 -13.88 -2.42 -8.78
C PRO A 211 -12.96 -1.22 -8.59
N ILE A 212 -11.70 -1.49 -8.27
CA ILE A 212 -10.69 -0.49 -7.96
C ILE A 212 -10.49 0.39 -9.19
#